data_AF-A0A944EQG1-F1
#
_entry.id   AF-A0A944EQG1-F1
#
_cell.length_a   1.000
_cell.length_b   1.000
_cell.length_c   1.000
_cell.angle_alpha   90.00
_cell.angle_beta   90.00
_cell.angle_gamma   90.00
#
_symmetry.space_group_name_H-M   'P 1'
#
loop_
_entity.id
_entity.type
_entity.pdbx_description
1 polymer ?
#
loop_
_entity_poly.entity_id
_entity_poly.type
_entity_poly.pdbx_seq_one_letter_code
_entity_poly.pdbx_strand_id
1 'polypeptide(L)'
;MTMRASTVLRTPAGAHPSKSESPRPGSLWGALAVFAAAAVLHVGVVLVVHSQTNGDALFPDAQGYKSASDMIAVAWRNGSPLETRSLSGLVGSAVWGYPAIMALCRLLTGGGWLAAKTVLALFAATGAVAAYGLALMSGRGRKRAAAVGLMVGASPSLLLWDAWGLKDGLITSLVLWSLLVQTRARFSIACVSTLLSIHACLYLRPAAALFLGVALLARVRFRREYLAGSLIVVGAAALFILPRLTTLFGLVDSLEVRGGTRLGFTGGYGSENLLNHPQYLVTLLLGPFPWEFGPETAVPERWLYLGTIIWIASLSLAPTALRRAWADTSGVGRAAVLGMSAYAAAYIATFGGAFYRQRSLLECVLIILVVLYLPLSPARAMMRIHVWLAGIAAVAVVHNPHLTPTIWSKWLAVCVIGLVVPLAFVHGLRQGAARRFRERRT
;
A
#
# COMPACT_ATOMS: atom_id res chain seq x y z
N MET A 1 41.09 -27.91 -30.42
CA MET A 1 40.36 -26.63 -30.39
C MET A 1 39.14 -26.78 -29.48
N THR A 2 39.24 -26.32 -28.24
CA THR A 2 38.13 -26.33 -27.27
C THR A 2 38.10 -24.95 -26.61
N MET A 3 37.24 -24.06 -27.12
CA MET A 3 36.99 -22.75 -26.52
C MET A 3 36.16 -22.93 -25.25
N ARG A 4 36.77 -22.72 -24.08
CA ARG A 4 36.04 -22.47 -22.83
C ARG A 4 35.59 -21.01 -22.83
N ALA A 5 34.28 -20.80 -22.96
CA ALA A 5 33.65 -19.53 -22.66
C ALA A 5 33.82 -19.23 -21.17
N SER A 6 34.63 -18.22 -20.84
CA SER A 6 34.72 -17.70 -19.48
C SER A 6 33.52 -16.80 -19.21
N THR A 7 32.52 -17.35 -18.53
CA THR A 7 31.42 -16.58 -17.98
C THR A 7 31.96 -15.77 -16.82
N VAL A 8 32.36 -14.52 -17.10
CA VAL A 8 32.68 -13.53 -16.06
C VAL A 8 31.38 -13.23 -15.32
N LEU A 9 31.14 -13.99 -14.24
CA LEU A 9 30.18 -13.66 -13.20
C LEU A 9 30.61 -12.33 -12.60
N ARG A 10 29.99 -11.24 -13.08
CA ARG A 10 29.99 -9.96 -12.35
C ARG A 10 29.46 -10.24 -10.95
N THR A 11 30.36 -10.25 -9.98
CA THR A 11 30.03 -10.15 -8.57
C THR A 11 29.08 -8.97 -8.39
N PRO A 12 27.88 -9.17 -7.81
CA PRO A 12 27.07 -8.04 -7.41
C PRO A 12 27.90 -7.26 -6.39
N ALA A 13 28.11 -5.97 -6.65
CA ALA A 13 28.73 -5.06 -5.70
C ALA A 13 27.88 -5.04 -4.42
N GLY A 14 28.17 -5.96 -3.51
CA GLY A 14 27.76 -5.88 -2.13
C GLY A 14 28.53 -4.73 -1.54
N ALA A 15 27.86 -3.59 -1.39
CA ALA A 15 28.38 -2.52 -0.55
C ALA A 15 28.54 -3.10 0.85
N HIS A 16 29.78 -3.37 1.26
CA HIS A 16 30.08 -3.61 2.66
C HIS A 16 29.55 -2.41 3.46
N PRO A 17 28.77 -2.62 4.54
CA PRO A 17 28.40 -1.52 5.41
C PRO A 17 29.68 -1.01 6.07
N SER A 18 30.12 0.19 5.66
CA SER A 18 31.21 0.89 6.31
C SER A 18 30.89 1.08 7.79
N LYS A 19 31.86 0.79 8.66
CA LYS A 19 31.79 0.98 10.11
C LYS A 19 31.22 2.36 10.46
N SER A 20 30.17 2.34 11.29
CA SER A 20 29.63 3.41 12.13
C SER A 20 30.00 4.85 11.75
N GLU A 21 29.37 5.41 10.71
CA GLU A 21 29.15 6.86 10.71
C GLU A 21 27.99 7.16 11.64
N SER A 22 28.25 7.96 12.67
CA SER A 22 27.20 8.63 13.44
C SER A 22 26.21 9.32 12.49
N PRO A 23 24.90 9.38 12.82
CA PRO A 23 23.91 9.99 11.94
C PRO A 23 24.30 11.45 11.70
N ARG A 24 24.82 11.75 10.50
CA ARG A 24 25.20 13.11 10.12
C ARG A 24 23.97 14.02 10.28
N PRO A 25 24.11 15.23 10.86
CA PRO A 25 22.99 16.11 11.21
C PRO A 25 22.00 16.40 10.06
N GLY A 26 22.43 16.26 8.80
CA GLY A 26 21.57 16.37 7.61
C GLY A 26 20.48 15.29 7.45
N SER A 27 20.51 14.17 8.17
CA SER A 27 19.45 13.15 8.08
C SER A 27 18.21 13.49 8.91
N LEU A 28 18.37 14.19 10.03
CA LEU A 28 17.25 14.59 10.89
C LEU A 28 16.42 15.69 10.21
N TRP A 29 17.07 16.73 9.69
CA TRP A 29 16.40 17.80 8.94
C TRP A 29 15.69 17.28 7.69
N GLY A 30 16.28 16.31 6.99
CA GLY A 30 15.61 15.63 5.88
C GLY A 30 14.34 14.88 6.31
N ALA A 31 14.39 14.15 7.42
CA ALA A 31 13.22 13.47 7.98
C ALA A 31 12.13 14.46 8.43
N LEU A 32 12.52 15.56 9.11
CA LEU A 32 11.60 16.61 9.54
C LEU A 32 10.94 17.32 8.35
N ALA A 33 11.70 17.62 7.29
CA ALA A 33 11.14 18.23 6.08
C ALA A 33 10.14 17.30 5.37
N VAL A 34 10.46 16.00 5.28
CA VAL A 34 9.52 14.98 4.73
C VAL A 34 8.28 14.88 5.60
N PHE A 35 8.43 14.83 6.92
CA PHE A 35 7.30 14.82 7.85
C PHE A 35 6.42 16.05 7.69
N ALA A 36 7.01 17.25 7.72
CA ALA A 36 6.28 18.50 7.62
C ALA A 36 5.52 18.60 6.28
N ALA A 37 6.16 18.25 5.17
CA ALA A 37 5.51 18.22 3.86
C ALA A 37 4.34 17.23 3.82
N ALA A 38 4.52 16.02 4.32
CA ALA A 38 3.46 15.02 4.40
C ALA A 38 2.32 15.48 5.33
N ALA A 39 2.65 15.98 6.53
CA ALA A 39 1.68 16.47 7.50
C ALA A 39 0.82 17.60 6.93
N VAL A 40 1.42 18.58 6.25
CA VAL A 40 0.68 19.67 5.60
C VAL A 40 -0.29 19.14 4.55
N LEU A 41 0.14 18.18 3.72
CA LEU A 41 -0.74 17.58 2.71
C LEU A 41 -1.88 16.78 3.34
N HIS A 42 -1.57 15.91 4.29
CA HIS A 42 -2.56 15.06 4.97
C HIS A 42 -3.58 15.91 5.72
N VAL A 43 -3.14 16.88 6.54
CA VAL A 43 -4.04 17.77 7.28
C VAL A 43 -4.83 18.68 6.33
N GLY A 44 -4.20 19.21 5.29
CA GLY A 44 -4.88 20.03 4.27
C GLY A 44 -6.02 19.28 3.59
N VAL A 45 -5.79 18.03 3.16
CA VAL A 45 -6.82 17.20 2.53
C VAL A 45 -7.92 16.83 3.55
N VAL A 46 -7.57 16.53 4.81
CA VAL A 46 -8.56 16.30 5.89
C VAL A 46 -9.50 17.51 6.03
N LEU A 47 -8.95 18.73 6.07
CA LEU A 47 -9.73 19.96 6.21
C LEU A 47 -10.65 20.20 5.00
N VAL A 48 -10.11 20.06 3.79
CA VAL A 48 -10.89 20.22 2.54
C VAL A 48 -12.04 19.22 2.48
N VAL A 49 -11.75 17.93 2.70
CA VAL A 49 -12.78 16.88 2.66
C VAL A 49 -13.80 17.10 3.77
N HIS A 50 -13.38 17.42 4.99
CA HIS A 50 -14.31 17.67 6.09
C HIS A 50 -15.24 18.87 5.80
N SER A 51 -14.72 19.94 5.19
CA SER A 51 -15.53 21.08 4.78
C SER A 51 -16.50 20.73 3.66
N GLN A 52 -16.07 19.97 2.66
CA GLN A 52 -16.91 19.58 1.52
C GLN A 52 -18.01 18.59 1.90
N THR A 53 -17.80 17.79 2.95
CA THR A 53 -18.81 16.83 3.44
C THR A 53 -19.60 17.36 4.64
N ASN A 54 -19.46 18.63 5.02
CA ASN A 54 -20.04 19.19 6.26
C ASN A 54 -19.76 18.33 7.51
N GLY A 55 -18.62 17.64 7.53
CA GLY A 55 -18.21 16.75 8.61
C GLY A 55 -18.85 15.36 8.61
N ASP A 56 -19.60 15.01 7.57
CA ASP A 56 -20.22 13.70 7.42
C ASP A 56 -19.21 12.63 7.01
N ALA A 57 -19.45 11.42 7.50
CA ALA A 57 -18.72 10.22 7.14
C ALA A 57 -19.44 9.56 5.96
N LEU A 58 -18.84 9.61 4.77
CA LEU A 58 -19.48 9.14 3.53
C LEU A 58 -19.45 7.62 3.35
N PHE A 59 -18.45 6.94 3.92
CA PHE A 59 -18.32 5.49 3.81
C PHE A 59 -18.95 4.78 5.01
N PRO A 60 -19.63 3.63 4.82
CA PRO A 60 -20.21 2.86 5.92
C PRO A 60 -19.22 2.55 7.04
N ASP A 61 -17.98 2.22 6.68
CA ASP A 61 -16.90 1.96 7.64
C ASP A 61 -16.59 3.20 8.50
N ALA A 62 -16.52 4.38 7.87
CA ALA A 62 -16.24 5.63 8.55
C ALA A 62 -17.41 6.07 9.46
N GLN A 63 -18.65 5.81 9.03
CA GLN A 63 -19.84 6.03 9.87
C GLN A 63 -19.79 5.13 11.11
N GLY A 64 -19.50 3.85 10.93
CA GLY A 64 -19.31 2.90 12.03
C GLY A 64 -18.21 3.36 12.99
N TYR A 65 -17.07 3.83 12.47
CA TYR A 65 -15.97 4.34 13.29
C TYR A 65 -16.35 5.61 14.05
N LYS A 66 -17.02 6.57 13.41
CA LYS A 66 -17.50 7.81 14.04
C LYS A 66 -18.40 7.49 15.23
N SER A 67 -19.45 6.70 15.01
CA SER A 67 -20.43 6.32 16.05
C SER A 67 -19.80 5.51 17.17
N ALA A 68 -19.01 4.47 16.85
CA ALA A 68 -18.37 3.63 17.85
C ALA A 68 -17.36 4.42 18.70
N SER A 69 -16.56 5.29 18.08
CA SER A 69 -15.61 6.12 18.82
C SER A 69 -16.28 7.19 19.68
N ASP A 70 -17.48 7.67 19.32
CA ASP A 70 -18.25 8.60 20.15
C ASP A 70 -18.77 7.89 21.39
N MET A 71 -19.36 6.71 21.22
CA MET A 71 -19.80 5.86 22.34
C MET A 71 -18.65 5.52 23.29
N ILE A 72 -17.50 5.10 22.77
CA ILE A 72 -16.32 4.76 23.58
C ILE A 72 -15.80 5.98 24.34
N ALA A 73 -15.70 7.15 23.69
CA ALA A 73 -15.22 8.36 24.34
C ALA A 73 -16.14 8.80 25.48
N VAL A 74 -17.47 8.72 25.30
CA VAL A 74 -18.44 9.02 26.36
C VAL A 74 -18.33 8.02 27.52
N ALA A 75 -18.27 6.72 27.22
CA ALA A 75 -18.15 5.69 28.25
C ALA A 75 -16.87 5.86 29.09
N TRP A 76 -15.73 6.11 28.44
CA TRP A 76 -14.47 6.37 29.12
C TRP A 76 -14.49 7.65 29.95
N ARG A 77 -15.09 8.73 29.45
CA ARG A 77 -15.24 9.99 30.20
C ARG A 77 -16.11 9.80 31.46
N ASN A 78 -17.14 8.95 31.37
CA ASN A 78 -18.08 8.68 32.45
C ASN A 78 -17.64 7.54 33.39
N GLY A 79 -16.44 6.98 33.21
CA GLY A 79 -15.94 5.84 34.00
C GLY A 79 -16.80 4.58 33.90
N SER A 80 -17.64 4.47 32.87
CA SER A 80 -18.60 3.38 32.72
C SER A 80 -17.97 2.19 31.96
N PRO A 81 -18.10 0.96 32.47
CA PRO A 81 -17.64 -0.22 31.73
C PRO A 81 -18.48 -0.37 30.45
N LEU A 82 -17.81 -0.55 29.31
CA LEU A 82 -18.49 -0.79 28.03
C LEU A 82 -19.14 -2.18 28.05
N GLU A 83 -20.47 -2.25 28.11
CA GLU A 83 -21.22 -3.50 28.08
C GLU A 83 -21.15 -4.17 26.70
N THR A 84 -20.41 -5.28 26.61
CA THR A 84 -20.15 -6.08 25.41
C THR A 84 -21.40 -6.52 24.61
N ARG A 85 -22.59 -6.53 25.24
CA ARG A 85 -23.85 -6.96 24.60
C ARG A 85 -24.48 -5.94 23.66
N SER A 86 -24.19 -4.64 23.83
CA SER A 86 -24.69 -3.57 22.95
C SER A 86 -23.93 -3.45 21.61
N LEU A 87 -22.89 -4.27 21.42
CA LEU A 87 -21.81 -4.06 20.45
C LEU A 87 -21.68 -5.20 19.42
N SER A 88 -22.54 -6.22 19.49
CA SER A 88 -22.45 -7.46 18.70
C SER A 88 -22.83 -7.30 17.22
N GLY A 89 -23.39 -6.16 16.80
CA GLY A 89 -23.79 -5.88 15.41
C GLY A 89 -22.70 -5.29 14.51
N LEU A 90 -21.51 -4.96 15.04
CA LEU A 90 -20.44 -4.28 14.30
C LEU A 90 -19.24 -5.24 14.13
N VAL A 91 -19.22 -5.93 12.99
CA VAL A 91 -18.30 -7.03 12.66
C VAL A 91 -16.82 -6.66 12.88
N GLY A 92 -16.09 -7.47 13.68
CA GLY A 92 -14.61 -7.50 13.70
C GLY A 92 -13.88 -7.07 14.99
N SER A 93 -14.57 -7.00 16.15
CA SER A 93 -14.15 -6.42 17.45
C SER A 93 -14.45 -4.91 17.55
N ALA A 94 -15.70 -4.56 17.85
CA ALA A 94 -16.21 -3.18 17.82
C ALA A 94 -15.73 -2.25 18.96
N VAL A 95 -15.11 -2.76 20.04
CA VAL A 95 -14.64 -1.91 21.16
C VAL A 95 -13.15 -1.60 21.08
N TRP A 96 -12.35 -2.50 20.52
CA TRP A 96 -10.90 -2.45 20.56
C TRP A 96 -10.33 -2.42 19.14
N GLY A 97 -9.31 -1.60 18.91
CA GLY A 97 -8.72 -1.38 17.58
C GLY A 97 -8.90 0.07 17.12
N TYR A 98 -9.31 0.28 15.87
CA TYR A 98 -9.37 1.61 15.27
C TYR A 98 -10.36 2.58 15.95
N PRO A 99 -11.60 2.19 16.30
CA PRO A 99 -12.54 3.07 17.02
C PRO A 99 -12.01 3.50 18.40
N ALA A 100 -11.33 2.62 19.13
CA ALA A 100 -10.70 2.96 20.41
C ALA A 100 -9.59 4.01 20.26
N ILE A 101 -8.77 3.89 19.21
CA ILE A 101 -7.73 4.87 18.90
C ILE A 101 -8.38 6.22 18.56
N MET A 102 -9.46 6.22 17.77
CA MET A 102 -10.21 7.44 17.47
C MET A 102 -10.81 8.08 18.72
N ALA A 103 -11.41 7.28 19.61
CA ALA A 103 -11.95 7.76 20.88
C ALA A 103 -10.85 8.38 21.76
N LEU A 104 -9.68 7.75 21.83
CA LEU A 104 -8.52 8.30 22.54
C LEU A 104 -8.07 9.63 21.93
N CYS A 105 -8.01 9.74 20.60
CA CYS A 105 -7.65 10.99 19.93
C CYS A 105 -8.66 12.11 20.26
N ARG A 106 -9.97 11.80 20.32
CA ARG A 106 -11.01 12.75 20.72
C ARG A 106 -10.83 13.21 22.16
N LEU A 107 -10.59 12.28 23.09
CA LEU A 107 -10.38 12.60 24.49
C LEU A 107 -9.13 13.45 24.71
N LEU A 108 -8.01 13.11 24.06
CA LEU A 108 -6.75 13.84 24.20
C LEU A 108 -6.80 15.25 23.59
N THR A 109 -7.58 15.45 22.54
CA THR A 109 -7.70 16.75 21.88
C THR A 109 -8.87 17.59 22.41
N GLY A 110 -9.78 17.00 23.19
CA GLY A 110 -11.07 17.60 23.53
C GLY A 110 -11.99 17.82 22.33
N GLY A 111 -11.60 17.37 21.14
CA GLY A 111 -12.25 17.68 19.87
C GLY A 111 -13.13 16.55 19.33
N GLY A 112 -13.93 16.88 18.31
CA GLY A 112 -14.84 15.94 17.64
C GLY A 112 -14.18 15.09 16.55
N TRP A 113 -14.98 14.64 15.59
CA TRP A 113 -14.53 13.84 14.43
C TRP A 113 -13.34 14.44 13.67
N LEU A 114 -13.34 15.76 13.45
CA LEU A 114 -12.25 16.45 12.75
C LEU A 114 -10.90 16.31 13.46
N ALA A 115 -10.87 16.53 14.78
CA ALA A 115 -9.64 16.46 15.56
C ALA A 115 -9.05 15.05 15.54
N ALA A 116 -9.90 14.03 15.68
CA ALA A 116 -9.47 12.63 15.61
C ALA A 116 -8.87 12.27 14.24
N LYS A 117 -9.51 12.67 13.14
CA LYS A 117 -8.97 12.48 11.78
C LYS A 117 -7.62 13.19 11.60
N THR A 118 -7.50 14.41 12.14
CA THR A 118 -6.27 15.22 12.04
C THR A 118 -5.10 14.53 12.76
N VAL A 119 -5.32 14.01 13.97
CA VAL A 119 -4.29 13.27 14.71
C VAL A 119 -3.87 12.02 13.94
N LEU A 120 -4.82 11.25 13.41
CA LEU A 120 -4.52 10.05 12.63
C LEU A 120 -3.78 10.36 11.32
N ALA A 121 -4.14 11.45 10.65
CA ALA A 121 -3.44 11.98 9.48
C ALA A 121 -1.98 12.36 9.80
N LEU A 122 -1.72 12.92 10.98
CA LEU A 122 -0.34 13.17 11.44
C LEU A 122 0.41 11.86 11.71
N PHE A 123 -0.25 10.85 12.27
CA PHE A 123 0.34 9.51 12.42
C PHE A 123 0.67 8.89 11.06
N ALA A 124 -0.19 9.03 10.06
CA ALA A 124 0.05 8.55 8.70
C ALA A 124 1.25 9.27 8.05
N ALA A 125 1.41 10.57 8.28
CA ALA A 125 2.57 11.34 7.82
C ALA A 125 3.90 10.81 8.36
N THR A 126 3.92 10.16 9.53
CA THR A 126 5.14 9.48 10.02
C THR A 126 5.54 8.27 9.16
N GLY A 127 4.60 7.67 8.40
CA GLY A 127 4.88 6.63 7.43
C GLY A 127 5.77 7.11 6.28
N ALA A 128 5.66 8.38 5.88
CA ALA A 128 6.56 9.01 4.92
C ALA A 128 8.01 9.08 5.45
N VAL A 129 8.17 9.33 6.74
CA VAL A 129 9.48 9.31 7.42
C VAL A 129 10.06 7.91 7.46
N ALA A 130 9.23 6.90 7.75
CA ALA A 130 9.65 5.51 7.71
C ALA A 130 10.12 5.10 6.30
N ALA A 131 9.38 5.51 5.26
CA ALA A 131 9.75 5.29 3.86
C ALA A 131 11.06 5.98 3.48
N TYR A 132 11.27 7.23 3.92
CA TYR A 132 12.53 7.95 3.81
C TYR A 132 13.68 7.18 4.47
N GLY A 133 13.48 6.68 5.69
CA GLY A 133 14.46 5.89 6.43
C GLY A 133 14.82 4.59 5.71
N LEU A 134 13.81 3.84 5.24
CA LEU A 134 14.01 2.61 4.45
C LEU A 134 14.85 2.89 3.20
N ALA A 135 14.56 4.00 2.52
CA ALA A 135 15.29 4.42 1.34
C ALA A 135 16.73 4.86 1.63
N LEU A 136 16.99 5.53 2.76
CA LEU A 136 18.36 5.82 3.20
C LEU A 136 19.18 4.54 3.43
N MET A 137 18.59 3.52 4.07
CA MET A 137 19.25 2.24 4.35
C MET A 137 19.59 1.44 3.09
N SER A 138 18.92 1.71 1.98
CA SER A 138 19.22 1.09 0.68
C SER A 138 20.50 1.61 0.00
N GLY A 139 21.14 2.66 0.54
CA GLY A 139 22.37 3.24 -0.01
C GLY A 139 22.20 4.03 -1.32
N ARG A 140 20.96 4.31 -1.74
CA ARG A 140 20.64 4.96 -3.03
C ARG A 140 20.74 6.49 -3.04
N GLY A 141 21.29 7.08 -1.98
CA GLY A 141 21.52 8.52 -1.84
C GLY A 141 20.34 9.31 -1.27
N ARG A 142 20.64 10.45 -0.64
CA ARG A 142 19.67 11.26 0.12
C ARG A 142 18.54 11.84 -0.73
N LYS A 143 18.84 12.25 -1.98
CA LYS A 143 17.83 12.79 -2.90
C LYS A 143 16.75 11.76 -3.24
N ARG A 144 17.15 10.51 -3.50
CA ARG A 144 16.20 9.41 -3.75
C ARG A 144 15.41 9.07 -2.49
N ALA A 145 16.05 9.09 -1.33
CA ALA A 145 15.35 8.87 -0.07
C ALA A 145 14.27 9.93 0.19
N ALA A 146 14.60 11.21 -0.01
CA ALA A 146 13.62 12.30 0.10
C ALA A 146 12.47 12.12 -0.90
N ALA A 147 12.77 11.76 -2.15
CA ALA A 147 11.75 11.46 -3.16
C ALA A 147 10.82 10.31 -2.73
N VAL A 148 11.36 9.21 -2.18
CA VAL A 148 10.55 8.10 -1.65
C VAL A 148 9.61 8.58 -0.55
N GLY A 149 10.15 9.29 0.46
CA GLY A 149 9.35 9.80 1.57
C GLY A 149 8.23 10.72 1.10
N LEU A 150 8.55 11.68 0.23
CA LEU A 150 7.58 12.62 -0.32
C LEU A 150 6.52 11.93 -1.20
N MET A 151 6.90 10.96 -2.04
CA MET A 151 5.94 10.23 -2.87
C MET A 151 4.98 9.38 -2.04
N VAL A 152 5.45 8.76 -0.95
CA VAL A 152 4.58 8.03 -0.02
C VAL A 152 3.67 9.00 0.74
N GLY A 153 4.21 10.08 1.28
CA GLY A 153 3.44 11.11 2.00
C GLY A 153 2.48 11.93 1.13
N ALA A 154 2.64 11.87 -0.19
CA ALA A 154 1.74 12.50 -1.16
C ALA A 154 0.88 11.48 -1.93
N SER A 155 0.85 10.21 -1.50
CA SER A 155 -0.02 9.18 -2.12
C SER A 155 -1.48 9.64 -2.02
N PRO A 156 -2.18 9.88 -3.14
CA PRO A 156 -3.57 10.32 -3.14
C PRO A 156 -4.49 9.33 -2.45
N SER A 157 -4.22 8.03 -2.62
CA SER A 157 -4.93 6.97 -1.92
C SER A 157 -4.84 7.18 -0.41
N LEU A 158 -3.64 7.33 0.16
CA LEU A 158 -3.48 7.56 1.60
C LEU A 158 -4.13 8.86 2.08
N LEU A 159 -3.86 9.97 1.38
CA LEU A 159 -4.40 11.29 1.75
C LEU A 159 -5.94 11.27 1.87
N LEU A 160 -6.61 10.63 0.90
CA LEU A 160 -8.07 10.54 0.88
C LEU A 160 -8.62 9.60 1.95
N TRP A 161 -8.00 8.43 2.14
CA TRP A 161 -8.44 7.50 3.16
C TRP A 161 -8.35 8.09 4.57
N ASP A 162 -7.27 8.82 4.86
CA ASP A 162 -7.11 9.51 6.14
C ASP A 162 -8.13 10.65 6.29
N ALA A 163 -8.38 11.40 5.22
CA ALA A 163 -9.35 12.48 5.20
C ALA A 163 -10.80 12.03 5.45
N TRP A 164 -11.14 10.81 5.04
CA TRP A 164 -12.40 10.15 5.37
C TRP A 164 -12.42 9.47 6.74
N GLY A 165 -11.31 9.49 7.47
CA GLY A 165 -11.21 8.88 8.79
C GLY A 165 -11.16 7.35 8.73
N LEU A 166 -10.54 6.79 7.69
CA LEU A 166 -10.31 5.35 7.55
C LEU A 166 -8.90 4.96 8.01
N LYS A 167 -8.74 3.69 8.38
CA LYS A 167 -7.56 3.16 9.09
C LYS A 167 -6.30 2.95 8.24
N ASP A 168 -6.36 3.27 6.95
CA ASP A 168 -5.34 2.92 5.96
C ASP A 168 -3.99 3.62 6.17
N GLY A 169 -3.95 4.91 6.51
CA GLY A 169 -2.70 5.62 6.81
C GLY A 169 -2.05 5.14 8.10
N LEU A 170 -2.84 4.83 9.13
CA LEU A 170 -2.32 4.23 10.36
C LEU A 170 -1.66 2.87 10.09
N ILE A 171 -2.35 1.99 9.36
CA ILE A 171 -1.82 0.66 9.01
C ILE A 171 -0.54 0.79 8.18
N THR A 172 -0.55 1.70 7.20
CA THR A 172 0.61 1.90 6.32
C THR A 172 1.81 2.42 7.10
N SER A 173 1.60 3.39 7.99
CA SER A 173 2.64 3.90 8.89
C SER A 173 3.21 2.80 9.78
N LEU A 174 2.35 2.01 10.44
CA LEU A 174 2.77 0.88 11.27
C LEU A 174 3.63 -0.09 10.47
N VAL A 175 3.18 -0.53 9.30
CA VAL A 175 3.92 -1.48 8.46
C VAL A 175 5.28 -0.93 8.04
N LEU A 176 5.35 0.32 7.59
CA LEU A 176 6.60 0.94 7.15
C LEU A 176 7.59 1.13 8.30
N TRP A 177 7.11 1.54 9.49
CA TRP A 177 7.94 1.61 10.69
C TRP A 177 8.43 0.23 11.12
N SER A 178 7.59 -0.80 11.09
CA SER A 178 8.02 -2.16 11.40
C SER A 178 9.11 -2.63 10.44
N LEU A 179 8.96 -2.38 9.13
CA LEU A 179 10.00 -2.70 8.15
C LEU A 179 11.30 -1.94 8.44
N LEU A 180 11.21 -0.65 8.79
CA LEU A 180 12.38 0.15 9.11
C LEU A 180 13.10 -0.37 10.35
N VAL A 181 12.36 -0.60 11.44
CA VAL A 181 12.89 -1.18 12.68
C VAL A 181 13.49 -2.54 12.41
N GLN A 182 12.82 -3.38 11.61
CA GLN A 182 13.37 -4.66 11.19
C GLN A 182 14.76 -4.44 10.59
N THR A 183 14.91 -3.54 9.62
CA THR A 183 16.19 -3.33 8.93
C THR A 183 17.31 -2.78 9.80
N ARG A 184 17.01 -1.86 10.72
CA ARG A 184 18.02 -1.10 11.46
C ARG A 184 18.33 -1.68 12.84
N ALA A 185 17.33 -2.21 13.53
CA ALA A 185 17.49 -2.57 14.93
C ALA A 185 18.23 -3.90 15.12
N ARG A 186 18.71 -4.13 16.35
CA ARG A 186 19.17 -5.46 16.77
C ARG A 186 18.05 -6.47 16.57
N PHE A 187 18.41 -7.70 16.22
CA PHE A 187 17.44 -8.74 15.83
C PHE A 187 16.31 -8.92 16.86
N SER A 188 16.62 -8.97 18.16
CA SER A 188 15.61 -9.11 19.21
C SER A 188 14.61 -7.95 19.25
N ILE A 189 15.09 -6.71 19.10
CA ILE A 189 14.24 -5.51 19.06
C ILE A 189 13.37 -5.53 17.79
N ALA A 190 13.95 -5.89 16.65
CA ALA A 190 13.23 -6.05 15.39
C ALA A 190 12.09 -7.08 15.51
N CYS A 191 12.35 -8.23 16.13
CA CYS A 191 11.35 -9.28 16.35
C CYS A 191 10.23 -8.81 17.29
N VAL A 192 10.57 -8.27 18.47
CA VAL A 192 9.58 -7.78 19.44
C VAL A 192 8.72 -6.67 18.84
N SER A 193 9.34 -5.67 18.22
CA SER A 193 8.62 -4.57 17.56
C SER A 193 7.71 -5.08 16.44
N THR A 194 8.16 -6.05 15.64
CA THR A 194 7.33 -6.64 14.59
C THR A 194 6.19 -7.46 15.16
N LEU A 195 6.39 -8.24 16.21
CA LEU A 195 5.31 -9.00 16.87
C LEU A 195 4.26 -8.07 17.48
N LEU A 196 4.68 -6.97 18.11
CA LEU A 196 3.76 -5.93 18.58
C LEU A 196 2.98 -5.30 17.42
N SER A 197 3.65 -5.05 16.29
CA SER A 197 3.02 -4.49 15.09
C SER A 197 2.08 -5.49 14.42
N ILE A 198 2.41 -6.78 14.39
CA ILE A 198 1.52 -7.87 13.95
C ILE A 198 0.28 -7.88 14.83
N HIS A 199 0.44 -7.82 16.16
CA HIS A 199 -0.66 -7.80 17.09
C HIS A 199 -1.58 -6.58 16.88
N ALA A 200 -1.00 -5.38 16.76
CA ALA A 200 -1.76 -4.16 16.44
C ALA A 200 -2.50 -4.30 15.09
N CYS A 201 -1.80 -4.77 14.05
CA CYS A 201 -2.39 -5.01 12.74
C CYS A 201 -3.47 -6.10 12.76
N LEU A 202 -3.48 -7.06 13.67
CA LEU A 202 -4.57 -8.04 13.76
C LEU A 202 -5.91 -7.38 14.11
N TYR A 203 -5.90 -6.37 14.97
CA TYR A 203 -7.11 -5.60 15.34
C TYR A 203 -7.49 -4.54 14.30
N LEU A 204 -6.53 -4.08 13.49
CA LEU A 204 -6.79 -3.11 12.44
C LEU A 204 -7.17 -3.81 11.12
N ARG A 205 -6.32 -4.70 10.64
CA ARG A 205 -6.39 -5.35 9.33
C ARG A 205 -5.54 -6.63 9.30
N PRO A 206 -6.15 -7.82 9.39
CA PRO A 206 -5.42 -9.10 9.43
C PRO A 206 -4.44 -9.32 8.28
N ALA A 207 -4.76 -8.86 7.07
CA ALA A 207 -3.85 -8.96 5.93
C ALA A 207 -2.57 -8.12 6.08
N ALA A 208 -2.59 -7.00 6.81
CA ALA A 208 -1.39 -6.25 7.18
C ALA A 208 -0.54 -7.00 8.23
N ALA A 209 -1.18 -7.77 9.11
CA ALA A 209 -0.47 -8.67 10.01
C ALA A 209 0.21 -9.81 9.23
N LEU A 210 -0.46 -10.39 8.22
CA LEU A 210 0.13 -11.37 7.32
C LEU A 210 1.34 -10.80 6.56
N PHE A 211 1.24 -9.57 6.05
CA PHE A 211 2.37 -8.87 5.43
C PHE A 211 3.60 -8.87 6.35
N LEU A 212 3.41 -8.42 7.60
CA LEU A 212 4.49 -8.28 8.57
C LEU A 212 5.04 -9.64 9.02
N GLY A 213 4.18 -10.63 9.21
CA GLY A 213 4.57 -11.99 9.53
C GLY A 213 5.46 -12.60 8.44
N VAL A 214 5.06 -12.49 7.18
CA VAL A 214 5.85 -12.98 6.04
C VAL A 214 7.15 -12.20 5.87
N ALA A 215 7.14 -10.87 6.04
CA ALA A 215 8.36 -10.06 6.01
C ALA A 215 9.35 -10.46 7.11
N LEU A 216 8.84 -10.76 8.32
CA LEU A 216 9.65 -11.25 9.44
C LEU A 216 10.26 -12.62 9.14
N LEU A 217 9.45 -13.57 8.67
CA LEU A 217 9.91 -14.92 8.30
C LEU A 217 10.98 -14.87 7.21
N ALA A 218 10.80 -14.01 6.21
CA ALA A 218 11.80 -13.78 5.17
C ALA A 218 13.12 -13.32 5.79
N ARG A 219 13.09 -12.36 6.71
CA ARG A 219 14.29 -11.85 7.39
C ARG A 219 14.99 -12.90 8.25
N VAL A 220 14.22 -13.70 8.99
CA VAL A 220 14.71 -14.76 9.88
C VAL A 220 15.48 -15.83 9.09
N ARG A 221 14.94 -16.30 7.97
CA ARG A 221 15.56 -17.34 7.11
C ARG A 221 16.98 -16.97 6.64
N PHE A 222 17.28 -15.68 6.49
CA PHE A 222 18.59 -15.22 5.99
C PHE A 222 19.63 -14.98 7.08
N ARG A 223 19.27 -14.98 8.37
CA ARG A 223 20.23 -14.89 9.49
C ARG A 223 20.32 -16.23 10.22
N ARG A 224 21.09 -17.17 9.65
CA ARG A 224 21.26 -18.55 10.13
C ARG A 224 21.77 -18.68 11.59
N GLU A 225 22.34 -17.63 12.16
CA GLU A 225 23.06 -17.66 13.45
C GLU A 225 22.17 -17.72 14.71
N TYR A 226 20.85 -17.61 14.59
CA TYR A 226 19.93 -17.57 15.75
C TYR A 226 18.79 -18.59 15.65
N LEU A 227 19.12 -19.86 15.42
CA LEU A 227 18.15 -20.92 15.12
C LEU A 227 17.03 -21.06 16.17
N ALA A 228 17.37 -21.00 17.47
CA ALA A 228 16.39 -21.11 18.56
C ALA A 228 15.44 -19.90 18.63
N GLY A 229 15.95 -18.67 18.53
CA GLY A 229 15.13 -17.46 18.47
C GLY A 229 14.30 -17.38 17.19
N SER A 230 14.80 -17.95 16.11
CA SER A 230 14.11 -18.06 14.82
C SER A 230 12.93 -19.01 14.92
N LEU A 231 13.08 -20.16 15.58
CA LEU A 231 12.00 -21.12 15.81
C LEU A 231 10.88 -20.56 16.70
N ILE A 232 11.21 -19.81 17.75
CA ILE A 232 10.20 -19.16 18.61
C ILE A 232 9.43 -18.07 17.83
N VAL A 233 10.14 -17.26 17.04
CA VAL A 233 9.51 -16.20 16.23
C VAL A 233 8.69 -16.79 15.09
N VAL A 234 9.19 -17.84 14.44
CA VAL A 234 8.45 -18.60 13.42
C VAL A 234 7.23 -19.26 14.04
N GLY A 235 7.36 -19.89 15.21
CA GLY A 235 6.25 -20.48 15.95
C GLY A 235 5.20 -19.46 16.34
N ALA A 236 5.59 -18.32 16.90
CA ALA A 236 4.68 -17.23 17.26
C ALA A 236 3.99 -16.63 16.02
N ALA A 237 4.75 -16.30 14.97
CA ALA A 237 4.17 -15.82 13.71
C ALA A 237 3.23 -16.86 13.10
N ALA A 238 3.62 -18.15 13.10
CA ALA A 238 2.78 -19.24 12.63
C ALA A 238 1.51 -19.38 13.48
N LEU A 239 1.55 -19.22 14.80
CA LEU A 239 0.33 -19.22 15.64
C LEU A 239 -0.64 -18.09 15.28
N PHE A 240 -0.14 -16.95 14.78
CA PHE A 240 -1.00 -15.86 14.27
C PHE A 240 -1.44 -16.05 12.81
N ILE A 241 -0.62 -16.72 12.00
CA ILE A 241 -0.83 -16.92 10.55
C ILE A 241 -1.66 -18.17 10.27
N LEU A 242 -1.41 -19.29 10.94
CA LEU A 242 -2.07 -20.59 10.72
C LEU A 242 -3.59 -20.50 10.84
N PRO A 243 -4.18 -19.89 11.90
CA PRO A 243 -5.64 -19.75 11.98
C PRO A 243 -6.23 -18.90 10.83
N ARG A 244 -5.42 -18.01 10.25
CA ARG A 244 -5.81 -17.17 9.10
C ARG A 244 -5.59 -17.87 7.75
N LEU A 245 -4.63 -18.79 7.67
CA LEU A 245 -4.41 -19.64 6.50
C LEU A 245 -5.44 -20.77 6.43
N THR A 246 -5.76 -21.42 7.55
CA THR A 246 -6.78 -22.48 7.58
C THR A 246 -8.14 -21.97 7.17
N THR A 247 -8.47 -20.74 7.54
CA THR A 247 -9.69 -20.04 7.11
C THR A 247 -9.62 -19.65 5.62
N LEU A 248 -8.45 -19.22 5.12
CA LEU A 248 -8.22 -18.96 3.69
C LEU A 248 -8.35 -20.22 2.81
N PHE A 249 -8.08 -21.41 3.37
CA PHE A 249 -8.31 -22.71 2.73
C PHE A 249 -9.72 -23.30 2.98
N GLY A 250 -10.62 -22.55 3.62
CA GLY A 250 -11.99 -23.01 3.88
C GLY A 250 -12.09 -24.15 4.90
N LEU A 251 -11.06 -24.35 5.73
CA LEU A 251 -11.06 -25.39 6.77
C LEU A 251 -11.79 -24.93 8.04
N VAL A 252 -12.00 -23.62 8.19
CA VAL A 252 -12.67 -23.00 9.34
C VAL A 252 -13.38 -21.72 8.86
N ASP A 253 -14.69 -21.60 9.09
CA ASP A 253 -15.49 -20.45 8.58
C ASP A 253 -15.50 -19.22 9.51
N SER A 254 -15.12 -19.41 10.77
CA SER A 254 -15.06 -18.35 11.79
C SER A 254 -14.10 -18.71 12.90
N LEU A 255 -13.45 -17.70 13.49
CA LEU A 255 -12.56 -17.90 14.63
C LEU A 255 -13.29 -17.43 15.88
N GLU A 256 -13.55 -18.32 16.82
CA GLU A 256 -14.10 -17.92 18.12
C GLU A 256 -13.00 -17.26 18.95
N VAL A 257 -13.13 -15.95 19.17
CA VAL A 257 -12.22 -15.16 20.00
C VAL A 257 -12.94 -14.84 21.30
N ARG A 258 -12.89 -15.80 22.24
CA ARG A 258 -13.30 -15.69 23.65
C ARG A 258 -14.77 -15.26 23.87
N GLY A 259 -15.51 -16.07 24.64
CA GLY A 259 -16.84 -15.72 25.13
C GLY A 259 -17.94 -15.71 24.06
N GLY A 260 -17.92 -16.67 23.13
CA GLY A 260 -18.94 -16.78 22.07
C GLY A 260 -18.79 -15.78 20.92
N THR A 261 -17.82 -14.87 20.97
CA THR A 261 -17.55 -13.91 19.90
C THR A 261 -16.88 -14.61 18.73
N ARG A 262 -17.60 -14.81 17.63
CA ARG A 262 -17.05 -15.36 16.38
C ARG A 262 -16.57 -14.22 15.48
N LEU A 263 -15.27 -14.18 15.17
CA LEU A 263 -14.76 -13.40 14.05
C LEU A 263 -15.16 -14.14 12.77
N GLY A 264 -16.30 -13.73 12.19
CA GLY A 264 -16.64 -14.09 10.82
C GLY A 264 -15.59 -13.53 9.87
N PHE A 265 -15.06 -14.37 8.99
CA PHE A 265 -14.11 -13.96 7.95
C PHE A 265 -14.80 -13.32 6.74
N THR A 266 -16.13 -13.29 6.75
CA THR A 266 -17.00 -12.60 5.80
C THR A 266 -17.06 -11.10 6.10
N GLY A 267 -15.91 -10.44 6.04
CA GLY A 267 -15.83 -8.99 6.19
C GLY A 267 -16.14 -8.27 4.89
N GLY A 268 -17.40 -7.92 4.64
CA GLY A 268 -17.81 -6.84 3.72
C GLY A 268 -17.95 -7.20 2.23
N TYR A 269 -19.18 -7.02 1.73
CA TYR A 269 -19.64 -7.01 0.33
C TYR A 269 -19.00 -8.04 -0.63
N GLY A 270 -19.76 -9.11 -0.91
CA GLY A 270 -19.63 -9.92 -2.12
C GLY A 270 -18.24 -10.52 -2.33
N SER A 271 -17.86 -11.52 -1.53
CA SER A 271 -16.68 -12.34 -1.79
C SER A 271 -16.90 -13.23 -3.01
N GLU A 272 -16.79 -12.66 -4.21
CA GLU A 272 -16.76 -13.44 -5.44
C GLU A 272 -15.34 -13.92 -5.69
N ASN A 273 -15.15 -15.23 -5.52
CA ASN A 273 -13.84 -15.88 -5.62
C ASN A 273 -13.23 -15.68 -7.02
N LEU A 274 -12.03 -15.10 -7.06
CA LEU A 274 -11.24 -14.86 -8.28
C LEU A 274 -10.92 -16.16 -9.05
N LEU A 275 -10.89 -17.31 -8.38
CA LEU A 275 -10.73 -18.62 -9.03
C LEU A 275 -11.90 -18.97 -9.95
N ASN A 276 -13.11 -18.50 -9.64
CA ASN A 276 -14.32 -18.81 -10.39
C ASN A 276 -14.68 -17.71 -11.40
N HIS A 277 -14.06 -16.54 -11.29
CA HIS A 277 -14.38 -15.35 -12.08
C HIS A 277 -13.12 -14.55 -12.46
N PRO A 278 -12.29 -15.05 -13.40
CA PRO A 278 -11.03 -14.42 -13.80
C PRO A 278 -11.22 -13.01 -14.37
N GLN A 279 -12.41 -12.67 -14.84
CA GLN A 279 -12.77 -11.30 -15.25
C GLN A 279 -12.50 -10.26 -14.15
N TYR A 280 -12.56 -10.64 -12.87
CA TYR A 280 -12.27 -9.74 -11.75
C TYR A 280 -10.79 -9.39 -11.60
N LEU A 281 -9.87 -10.05 -12.32
CA LEU A 281 -8.46 -9.63 -12.37
C LEU A 281 -8.33 -8.23 -12.97
N VAL A 282 -9.16 -7.88 -13.95
CA VAL A 282 -9.15 -6.56 -14.59
C VAL A 282 -9.64 -5.50 -13.60
N THR A 283 -10.76 -5.76 -12.92
CA THR A 283 -11.30 -4.89 -11.87
C THR A 283 -10.34 -4.74 -10.70
N LEU A 284 -9.64 -5.82 -10.33
CA LEU A 284 -8.64 -5.80 -9.27
C LEU A 284 -7.43 -4.92 -9.63
N LEU A 285 -6.94 -5.02 -10.86
CA LEU A 285 -5.74 -4.31 -11.29
C LEU A 285 -6.02 -2.85 -11.68
N LEU A 286 -7.19 -2.56 -12.25
CA LEU A 286 -7.50 -1.28 -12.87
C LEU A 286 -8.66 -0.53 -12.22
N GLY A 287 -9.37 -1.15 -11.28
CA GLY A 287 -10.48 -0.55 -10.54
C GLY A 287 -10.04 0.46 -9.47
N PRO A 288 -10.93 1.38 -9.02
CA PRO A 288 -12.14 1.76 -9.75
C PRO A 288 -11.73 2.42 -11.06
N PHE A 289 -12.44 2.12 -12.15
CA PHE A 289 -12.02 2.50 -13.49
C PHE A 289 -12.10 4.03 -13.66
N PRO A 290 -10.96 4.75 -13.77
CA PRO A 290 -10.95 6.21 -13.76
C PRO A 290 -11.54 6.83 -15.03
N TRP A 291 -11.97 6.01 -15.99
CA TRP A 291 -12.61 6.41 -17.24
C TRP A 291 -14.12 6.17 -17.28
N GLU A 292 -14.71 5.62 -16.21
CA GLU A 292 -16.15 5.43 -16.10
C GLU A 292 -16.81 6.73 -15.59
N PHE A 293 -17.00 7.69 -16.49
CA PHE A 293 -17.71 8.94 -16.21
C PHE A 293 -19.16 8.84 -16.67
N GLY A 294 -20.06 8.39 -15.80
CA GLY A 294 -21.51 8.36 -16.04
C GLY A 294 -22.32 8.88 -14.84
N PRO A 295 -23.59 9.27 -15.00
CA PRO A 295 -24.44 9.67 -13.87
C PRO A 295 -24.53 8.58 -12.78
N GLU A 296 -24.52 7.31 -13.20
CA GLU A 296 -24.61 6.13 -12.31
C GLU A 296 -23.30 5.82 -11.58
N THR A 297 -22.17 6.37 -12.03
CA THR A 297 -20.86 6.19 -11.40
C THR A 297 -20.40 7.43 -10.63
N ALA A 298 -21.27 8.43 -10.44
CA ALA A 298 -21.04 9.65 -9.67
C ALA A 298 -21.10 9.39 -8.16
N VAL A 299 -20.27 8.46 -7.69
CA VAL A 299 -20.22 7.99 -6.30
C VAL A 299 -18.94 8.47 -5.61
N PRO A 300 -18.86 8.48 -4.26
CA PRO A 300 -17.69 8.92 -3.51
C PRO A 300 -16.36 8.25 -3.94
N GLU A 301 -16.42 7.05 -4.52
CA GLU A 301 -15.28 6.30 -5.04
C GLU A 301 -14.52 7.04 -6.16
N ARG A 302 -15.13 8.00 -6.85
CA ARG A 302 -14.44 8.82 -7.87
C ARG A 302 -13.25 9.60 -7.34
N TRP A 303 -13.28 9.95 -6.06
CA TRP A 303 -12.16 10.65 -5.42
C TRP A 303 -10.89 9.79 -5.47
N LEU A 304 -11.02 8.46 -5.53
CA LEU A 304 -9.90 7.53 -5.62
C LEU A 304 -9.23 7.48 -7.00
N TYR A 305 -9.81 8.10 -8.04
CA TYR A 305 -9.31 8.02 -9.41
C TYR A 305 -7.86 8.48 -9.54
N LEU A 306 -7.47 9.52 -8.81
CA LEU A 306 -6.09 9.99 -8.84
C LEU A 306 -5.12 8.92 -8.30
N GLY A 307 -5.48 8.26 -7.21
CA GLY A 307 -4.74 7.10 -6.70
C GLY A 307 -4.73 5.95 -7.71
N THR A 308 -5.84 5.70 -8.41
CA THR A 308 -5.91 4.67 -9.46
C THR A 308 -4.96 4.95 -10.60
N ILE A 309 -4.86 6.20 -11.05
CA ILE A 309 -3.98 6.58 -12.14
C ILE A 309 -2.52 6.34 -11.74
N ILE A 310 -2.13 6.71 -10.52
CA ILE A 310 -0.77 6.45 -10.01
C ILE A 310 -0.50 4.95 -9.90
N TRP A 311 -1.45 4.19 -9.37
CA TRP A 311 -1.39 2.73 -9.30
C TRP A 311 -1.17 2.12 -10.70
N ILE A 312 -2.04 2.45 -11.66
CA ILE A 312 -1.95 1.97 -13.05
C ILE A 312 -0.60 2.35 -13.65
N ALA A 313 -0.16 3.61 -13.52
CA ALA A 313 1.13 4.05 -14.03
C ALA A 313 2.30 3.24 -13.43
N SER A 314 2.22 2.93 -12.14
CA SER A 314 3.24 2.15 -11.41
C SER A 314 3.34 0.69 -11.87
N LEU A 315 2.23 0.09 -12.34
CA LEU A 315 2.22 -1.28 -12.86
C LEU A 315 3.17 -1.47 -14.05
N SER A 316 3.40 -0.44 -14.87
CA SER A 316 4.35 -0.50 -15.99
C SER A 316 5.82 -0.69 -15.54
N LEU A 317 6.12 -0.25 -14.32
CA LEU A 317 7.45 -0.29 -13.73
C LEU A 317 7.62 -1.46 -12.75
N ALA A 318 6.50 -1.97 -12.23
CA ALA A 318 6.44 -3.00 -11.19
C ALA A 318 7.25 -4.26 -11.54
N PRO A 319 7.13 -4.91 -12.71
CA PRO A 319 7.85 -6.16 -12.98
C PRO A 319 9.37 -6.00 -12.88
N THR A 320 9.90 -4.87 -13.36
CA THR A 320 11.35 -4.60 -13.29
C THR A 320 11.80 -4.33 -11.87
N ALA A 321 11.01 -3.56 -11.11
CA ALA A 321 11.30 -3.22 -9.72
C ALA A 321 11.22 -4.46 -8.81
N LEU A 322 10.13 -5.24 -8.91
CA LEU A 322 9.91 -6.45 -8.14
C LEU A 322 10.99 -7.51 -8.40
N ARG A 323 11.36 -7.76 -9.66
CA ARG A 323 12.43 -8.70 -10.00
C ARG A 323 13.77 -8.33 -9.33
N ARG A 324 14.06 -7.04 -9.22
CA ARG A 324 15.30 -6.55 -8.61
C ARG A 324 15.23 -6.51 -7.10
N ALA A 325 14.09 -6.11 -6.55
CA ALA A 325 13.81 -6.19 -5.12
C ALA A 325 13.90 -7.63 -4.62
N TRP A 326 13.43 -8.60 -5.42
CA TRP A 326 13.58 -10.03 -5.12
C TRP A 326 15.04 -10.48 -5.01
N ALA A 327 15.93 -9.90 -5.80
CA ALA A 327 17.36 -10.19 -5.75
C ALA A 327 18.07 -9.56 -4.52
N ASP A 328 17.43 -8.60 -3.85
CA ASP A 328 17.97 -7.97 -2.64
C ASP A 328 17.68 -8.82 -1.38
N THR A 329 18.62 -9.72 -1.08
CA THR A 329 18.59 -10.62 0.08
C THR A 329 19.00 -9.95 1.39
N SER A 330 19.82 -8.91 1.31
CA SER A 330 20.39 -8.21 2.48
C SER A 330 19.55 -7.03 2.95
N GLY A 331 18.77 -6.43 2.05
CA GLY A 331 17.96 -5.24 2.31
C GLY A 331 16.47 -5.53 2.51
N VAL A 332 15.66 -4.50 2.27
CA VAL A 332 14.20 -4.52 2.45
C VAL A 332 13.50 -5.25 1.30
N GLY A 333 14.13 -5.33 0.13
CA GLY A 333 13.48 -5.66 -1.14
C GLY A 333 12.72 -6.97 -1.11
N ARG A 334 13.38 -8.09 -0.79
CA ARG A 334 12.72 -9.40 -0.81
C ARG A 334 11.63 -9.52 0.25
N ALA A 335 11.86 -9.00 1.45
CA ALA A 335 10.87 -9.02 2.52
C ALA A 335 9.62 -8.21 2.16
N ALA A 336 9.79 -7.03 1.56
CA ALA A 336 8.70 -6.22 1.06
C ALA A 336 7.95 -6.89 -0.09
N VAL A 337 8.64 -7.53 -1.04
CA VAL A 337 7.98 -8.29 -2.13
C VAL A 337 7.15 -9.44 -1.56
N LEU A 338 7.72 -10.26 -0.68
CA LEU A 338 7.01 -11.39 -0.07
C LEU A 338 5.81 -10.93 0.77
N GLY A 339 6.00 -9.91 1.60
CA GLY A 339 4.91 -9.32 2.40
C GLY A 339 3.81 -8.74 1.51
N MET A 340 4.18 -8.02 0.45
CA MET A 340 3.23 -7.43 -0.50
C MET A 340 2.42 -8.50 -1.22
N SER A 341 3.06 -9.59 -1.64
CA SER A 341 2.37 -10.74 -2.25
C SER A 341 1.44 -11.43 -1.25
N ALA A 342 1.85 -11.60 0.00
CA ALA A 342 1.01 -12.20 1.04
C ALA A 342 -0.22 -11.33 1.37
N TYR A 343 -0.03 -10.01 1.46
CA TYR A 343 -1.13 -9.06 1.62
C TYR A 343 -2.08 -9.14 0.44
N ALA A 344 -1.57 -9.07 -0.79
CA ALA A 344 -2.40 -9.14 -2.00
C ALA A 344 -3.17 -10.46 -2.09
N ALA A 345 -2.53 -11.60 -1.81
CA ALA A 345 -3.18 -12.91 -1.82
C ALA A 345 -4.28 -13.03 -0.77
N ALA A 346 -4.02 -12.58 0.47
CA ALA A 346 -5.03 -12.56 1.53
C ALA A 346 -6.22 -11.68 1.15
N TYR A 347 -5.95 -10.52 0.54
CA TYR A 347 -6.99 -9.61 0.10
C TYR A 347 -7.83 -10.15 -1.05
N ILE A 348 -7.17 -10.76 -2.03
CA ILE A 348 -7.80 -11.42 -3.17
C ILE A 348 -8.76 -12.50 -2.68
N ALA A 349 -8.33 -13.32 -1.73
CA ALA A 349 -9.13 -14.40 -1.18
C ALA A 349 -10.35 -13.89 -0.39
N THR A 350 -10.22 -12.77 0.33
CA THR A 350 -11.29 -12.26 1.21
C THR A 350 -12.26 -11.28 0.53
N PHE A 351 -11.79 -10.44 -0.39
CA PHE A 351 -12.55 -9.26 -0.85
C PHE A 351 -12.78 -9.16 -2.38
N GLY A 352 -12.20 -10.07 -3.19
CA GLY A 352 -12.41 -10.09 -4.64
C GLY A 352 -12.24 -8.73 -5.33
N GLY A 353 -13.29 -8.26 -6.03
CA GLY A 353 -13.29 -7.03 -6.82
C GLY A 353 -13.22 -5.71 -6.04
N ALA A 354 -13.50 -5.70 -4.73
CA ALA A 354 -13.39 -4.51 -3.88
C ALA A 354 -11.95 -4.16 -3.46
N PHE A 355 -10.96 -4.90 -3.98
CA PHE A 355 -9.53 -4.72 -3.73
C PHE A 355 -9.05 -3.27 -3.88
N TYR A 356 -9.62 -2.52 -4.83
CA TYR A 356 -9.21 -1.15 -5.10
C TYR A 356 -9.37 -0.21 -3.90
N ARG A 357 -10.30 -0.51 -2.97
CA ARG A 357 -10.51 0.30 -1.76
C ARG A 357 -9.37 0.13 -0.75
N GLN A 358 -8.59 -0.95 -0.83
CA GLN A 358 -7.64 -1.33 0.23
C GLN A 358 -6.20 -1.51 -0.29
N ARG A 359 -5.93 -0.99 -1.50
CA ARG A 359 -4.62 -1.05 -2.17
C ARG A 359 -3.59 -0.03 -1.68
N SER A 360 -3.98 0.91 -0.81
CA SER A 360 -3.13 2.03 -0.34
C SER A 360 -1.75 1.59 0.16
N LEU A 361 -1.71 0.53 0.99
CA LEU A 361 -0.46 -0.07 1.46
C LEU A 361 0.38 -0.62 0.30
N LEU A 362 -0.25 -1.34 -0.64
CA LEU A 362 0.44 -1.94 -1.79
C LEU A 362 0.97 -0.86 -2.74
N GLU A 363 0.20 0.20 -2.98
CA GLU A 363 0.61 1.37 -3.75
C GLU A 363 1.86 2.00 -3.14
N CYS A 364 1.87 2.24 -1.82
CA CYS A 364 3.02 2.83 -1.13
C CYS A 364 4.26 1.94 -1.17
N VAL A 365 4.10 0.64 -0.91
CA VAL A 365 5.20 -0.32 -0.99
C VAL A 365 5.73 -0.40 -2.43
N LEU A 366 4.84 -0.42 -3.42
CA LEU A 366 5.23 -0.45 -4.83
C LEU A 366 5.99 0.81 -5.23
N ILE A 367 5.55 2.00 -4.80
CA ILE A 367 6.27 3.27 -5.00
C ILE A 367 7.70 3.18 -4.43
N ILE A 368 7.83 2.70 -3.18
CA ILE A 368 9.15 2.49 -2.55
C ILE A 368 10.01 1.58 -3.44
N LEU A 369 9.47 0.42 -3.85
CA LEU A 369 10.23 -0.54 -4.65
C LEU A 369 10.62 0.03 -6.03
N VAL A 370 9.71 0.75 -6.69
CA VAL A 370 9.97 1.40 -7.98
C VAL A 370 11.11 2.40 -7.85
N VAL A 371 11.05 3.31 -6.90
CA VAL A 371 12.06 4.37 -6.76
C VAL A 371 13.43 3.80 -6.34
N LEU A 372 13.45 2.75 -5.51
CA LEU A 372 14.69 2.15 -5.02
C LEU A 372 15.37 1.22 -6.03
N TYR A 373 14.61 0.37 -6.71
CA TYR A 373 15.16 -0.74 -7.50
C TYR A 373 15.14 -0.50 -9.01
N LEU A 374 14.41 0.52 -9.51
CA LEU A 374 14.40 0.85 -10.92
C LEU A 374 15.65 1.68 -11.31
N PRO A 375 16.45 1.23 -12.29
CA PRO A 375 17.67 1.93 -12.72
C PRO A 375 17.40 2.92 -13.86
N LEU A 376 16.15 3.14 -14.23
CA LEU A 376 15.83 3.93 -15.40
C LEU A 376 16.11 5.41 -15.11
N SER A 377 16.64 6.11 -16.11
CA SER A 377 16.61 7.57 -16.08
C SER A 377 15.14 8.03 -16.04
N PRO A 378 14.84 9.20 -15.45
CA PRO A 378 13.48 9.74 -15.43
C PRO A 378 12.82 9.74 -16.81
N ALA A 379 13.56 10.13 -17.86
CA ALA A 379 13.06 10.11 -19.24
C ALA A 379 12.63 8.71 -19.72
N ARG A 380 13.38 7.65 -19.41
CA ARG A 380 13.02 6.28 -19.80
C ARG A 380 11.85 5.74 -18.99
N ALA A 381 11.77 6.08 -17.70
CA ALA A 381 10.62 5.74 -16.87
C ALA A 381 9.35 6.42 -17.39
N MET A 382 9.42 7.72 -17.69
CA MET A 382 8.31 8.47 -18.29
C MET A 382 7.89 7.86 -19.63
N MET A 383 8.82 7.55 -20.53
CA MET A 383 8.48 6.93 -21.82
C MET A 383 7.71 5.61 -21.64
N ARG A 384 8.13 4.74 -20.71
CA ARG A 384 7.42 3.49 -20.41
C ARG A 384 6.02 3.74 -19.84
N ILE A 385 5.90 4.68 -18.91
CA ILE A 385 4.60 5.09 -18.35
C ILE A 385 3.68 5.60 -19.46
N HIS A 386 4.16 6.48 -20.35
CA HIS A 386 3.34 7.02 -21.44
C HIS A 386 2.85 5.93 -22.40
N VAL A 387 3.75 5.04 -22.84
CA VAL A 387 3.36 3.92 -23.72
C VAL A 387 2.32 3.03 -23.05
N TRP A 388 2.51 2.74 -21.76
CA TRP A 388 1.56 1.96 -20.97
C TRP A 388 0.21 2.66 -20.83
N LEU A 389 0.20 3.93 -20.43
CA LEU A 389 -1.02 4.71 -20.26
C LEU A 389 -1.77 4.91 -21.58
N ALA A 390 -1.06 5.02 -22.71
CA ALA A 390 -1.69 5.04 -24.03
C ALA A 390 -2.40 3.71 -24.34
N GLY A 391 -1.78 2.57 -24.00
CA GLY A 391 -2.42 1.26 -24.10
C GLY A 391 -3.64 1.12 -23.19
N ILE A 392 -3.56 1.62 -21.95
CA ILE A 392 -4.69 1.62 -21.02
C ILE A 392 -5.82 2.55 -21.50
N ALA A 393 -5.48 3.73 -22.04
CA ALA A 393 -6.47 4.65 -22.61
C ALA A 393 -7.21 4.00 -23.80
N ALA A 394 -6.52 3.23 -24.63
CA ALA A 394 -7.15 2.45 -25.68
C ALA A 394 -8.16 1.42 -25.12
N VAL A 395 -7.75 0.65 -24.10
CA VAL A 395 -8.65 -0.30 -23.42
C VAL A 395 -9.84 0.43 -22.79
N ALA A 396 -9.62 1.58 -22.18
CA ALA A 396 -10.65 2.41 -21.56
C ALA A 396 -11.73 2.85 -22.56
N VAL A 397 -11.34 3.26 -23.77
CA VAL A 397 -12.28 3.66 -24.84
C VAL A 397 -13.17 2.48 -25.25
N VAL A 398 -12.58 1.29 -25.42
CA VAL A 398 -13.31 0.07 -25.84
C VAL A 398 -14.20 -0.47 -24.72
N HIS A 399 -13.84 -0.24 -23.46
CA HIS A 399 -14.61 -0.70 -22.32
C HIS A 399 -15.74 0.27 -21.93
N ASN A 400 -15.61 1.56 -22.26
CA ASN A 400 -16.58 2.57 -21.83
C ASN A 400 -17.90 2.45 -22.64
N PRO A 401 -19.02 2.11 -21.99
CA PRO A 401 -20.31 1.89 -22.66
C PRO A 401 -20.92 3.18 -23.24
N HIS A 402 -20.48 4.36 -22.80
CA HIS A 402 -20.90 5.64 -23.37
C HIS A 402 -20.12 6.01 -24.63
N LEU A 403 -18.85 5.60 -24.74
CA LEU A 403 -18.01 5.85 -25.92
C LEU A 403 -18.17 4.78 -26.99
N THR A 404 -18.34 3.52 -26.58
CA THR A 404 -18.50 2.37 -27.47
C THR A 404 -19.72 1.52 -27.07
N PRO A 405 -20.95 2.05 -27.23
CA PRO A 405 -22.17 1.40 -26.73
C PRO A 405 -22.51 0.09 -27.44
N THR A 406 -22.05 -0.10 -28.67
CA THR A 406 -22.37 -1.28 -29.50
C THR A 406 -21.14 -2.12 -29.80
N ILE A 407 -21.34 -3.42 -30.06
CA ILE A 407 -20.26 -4.32 -30.49
C ILE A 407 -19.53 -3.75 -31.73
N TRP A 408 -20.27 -3.17 -32.68
CA TRP A 408 -19.70 -2.52 -33.87
C TRP A 408 -18.83 -1.30 -33.52
N SER A 409 -19.27 -0.43 -32.62
CA SER A 409 -18.46 0.72 -32.17
C SER A 409 -17.17 0.29 -31.45
N LYS A 410 -17.19 -0.85 -30.73
CA LYS A 410 -16.00 -1.45 -30.12
C LYS A 410 -15.02 -1.94 -31.18
N TRP A 411 -15.49 -2.67 -32.20
CA TRP A 411 -14.65 -3.09 -33.32
C TRP A 411 -14.03 -1.92 -34.06
N LEU A 412 -14.82 -0.89 -34.38
CA LEU A 412 -14.33 0.32 -35.04
C LEU A 412 -13.25 1.02 -34.18
N ALA A 413 -13.48 1.17 -32.88
CA ALA A 413 -12.50 1.75 -31.96
C ALA A 413 -11.20 0.94 -31.94
N VAL A 414 -11.27 -0.39 -31.87
CA VAL A 414 -10.09 -1.28 -31.93
C VAL A 414 -9.34 -1.11 -33.26
N CYS A 415 -10.04 -1.03 -34.39
CA CYS A 415 -9.42 -0.82 -35.71
C CYS A 415 -8.73 0.54 -35.81
N VAL A 416 -9.38 1.62 -35.37
CA VAL A 416 -8.82 2.98 -35.38
C VAL A 416 -7.60 3.07 -34.47
N ILE A 417 -7.71 2.56 -33.24
CA ILE A 417 -6.59 2.52 -32.28
C ILE A 417 -5.44 1.67 -32.84
N GLY A 418 -5.74 0.50 -33.40
CA GLY A 418 -4.78 -0.44 -33.98
C GLY A 418 -4.03 0.13 -35.20
N LEU A 419 -4.62 1.08 -35.92
CA LEU A 419 -3.98 1.78 -37.04
C LEU A 419 -3.22 3.04 -36.57
N VAL A 420 -3.84 3.86 -35.72
CA VAL A 420 -3.32 5.18 -35.34
C VAL A 420 -2.17 5.09 -34.33
N VAL A 421 -2.24 4.20 -33.35
CA VAL A 421 -1.22 4.09 -32.29
C VAL A 421 0.14 3.65 -32.85
N PRO A 422 0.23 2.61 -33.71
CA PRO A 422 1.50 2.25 -34.35
C PRO A 422 2.05 3.34 -35.27
N LEU A 423 1.18 4.03 -36.03
CA LEU A 423 1.59 5.12 -36.91
C LEU A 423 2.16 6.31 -36.13
N ALA A 424 1.50 6.71 -35.05
CA ALA A 424 1.98 7.77 -34.16
C ALA A 424 3.29 7.39 -33.46
N PHE A 425 3.43 6.12 -33.03
CA PHE A 425 4.65 5.62 -32.40
C PHE A 425 5.84 5.59 -33.37
N VAL A 426 5.63 5.10 -34.60
CA VAL A 426 6.66 5.10 -35.66
C VAL A 426 7.06 6.52 -36.05
N HIS A 427 6.10 7.44 -36.14
CA HIS A 427 6.39 8.85 -36.43
C HIS A 427 7.20 9.52 -35.31
N GLY A 428 6.83 9.28 -34.05
CA GLY A 428 7.55 9.78 -32.87
C GLY A 428 8.98 9.22 -32.74
N LEU A 429 9.18 7.93 -33.05
CA LEU A 429 10.51 7.32 -33.09
C LEU A 429 11.39 7.94 -34.18
N ARG A 430 10.82 8.20 -35.37
CA ARG A 430 11.56 8.86 -36.47
C ARG A 430 12.00 10.27 -36.10
N GLN A 431 11.12 11.07 -35.51
CA GLN A 431 11.48 12.42 -35.05
C GLN A 431 12.51 12.40 -33.90
N GLY A 432 12.36 11.48 -32.94
CA GLY A 432 13.29 11.32 -31.82
C GLY A 432 14.67 10.80 -32.23
N ALA A 433 14.75 9.99 -33.29
CA ALA A 433 16.01 9.56 -33.90
C ALA A 433 16.67 10.71 -34.68
N ALA A 434 15.90 11.49 -35.45
CA ALA A 434 16.38 12.66 -36.17
C ALA A 434 16.94 13.74 -35.23
N ARG A 435 16.30 13.96 -34.07
CA ARG A 435 16.77 14.93 -33.06
C ARG A 435 18.08 14.50 -32.40
N ARG A 436 18.19 13.23 -32.00
CA ARG A 436 19.43 12.65 -31.45
C ARG A 436 20.57 12.60 -32.46
N PHE A 437 20.27 12.54 -33.76
CA PHE A 437 21.26 12.62 -34.82
C PHE A 437 21.81 14.04 -35.01
N ARG A 438 20.94 15.07 -34.89
CA ARG A 438 21.38 16.48 -34.89
C ARG A 438 22.23 16.84 -33.67
N GLU A 439 21.80 16.43 -32.48
CA GLU A 439 22.53 16.67 -31.22
C GLU A 439 23.89 15.97 -31.13
N ARG A 440 24.19 15.01 -32.02
CA ARG A 440 25.51 14.36 -32.11
C ARG A 440 26.42 14.99 -33.18
N ARG A 441 25.90 15.86 -34.03
CA ARG A 441 26.63 16.52 -35.13
C ARG A 441 26.82 18.02 -34.92
N THR A 442 26.24 18.56 -33.86
CA THR A 442 26.58 19.84 -33.23
C THR A 442 27.39 19.55 -31.98
#